data_AF-A0A932FJQ7-F1
#
_entry.id   AF-A0A932FJQ7-F1
#
_cell.length_a   1.000
_cell.length_b   1.000
_cell.length_c   1.000
_cell.angle_alpha   90.00
_cell.angle_beta   90.00
_cell.angle_gamma   90.00
#
_symmetry.space_group_name_H-M   'P 1'
#
loop_
_entity.id
_entity.type
_entity.pdbx_description
1 polymer ?
#
loop_
_entity_poly.entity_id
_entity_poly.type
_entity_poly.pdbx_seq_one_letter_code
_entity_poly.pdbx_strand_id
1 'polypeptide(L)'
;MNILVAHGDIGGSAIMPHSGVSTWWRTAALAAAAALVVVLGALASQRNAAGRNVAVAERTPAQGRAPEYMLLLHEDSLYQAPAPAHGAERVREYTRWADSLARAGHLVKAAELEGSGAVTGFFIVTAATEAEARALVATSPHLRYRGTIELRKLIGG
;
A
#
# COMPACT_ATOMS: atom_id res chain seq x y z
N MET A 1 29.76 77.85 19.29
CA MET A 1 29.87 76.44 18.87
C MET A 1 28.46 75.88 18.78
N ASN A 2 28.14 75.23 17.66
CA ASN A 2 26.83 75.18 17.01
C ASN A 2 25.84 74.12 17.55
N ILE A 3 24.56 74.45 17.32
CA ILE A 3 23.34 73.64 17.26
C ILE A 3 23.33 72.80 15.97
N LEU A 4 22.78 71.57 15.95
CA LEU A 4 21.73 71.09 15.00
C LEU A 4 21.24 69.65 15.30
N VAL A 5 20.04 69.40 14.78
CA VAL A 5 19.02 68.37 15.03
C VAL A 5 19.06 67.19 14.02
N ALA A 6 18.57 66.03 14.49
CA ALA A 6 17.93 64.84 13.88
C ALA A 6 18.13 64.39 12.41
N HIS A 7 18.31 63.08 12.26
CA HIS A 7 17.63 62.06 11.39
C HIS A 7 18.49 60.78 11.52
N GLY A 8 18.06 59.58 11.89
CA GLY A 8 16.92 58.76 11.45
C GLY A 8 17.46 57.61 10.59
N ASP A 9 17.64 56.40 11.13
CA ASP A 9 17.39 55.14 10.37
C ASP A 9 17.39 53.86 11.27
N ILE A 10 16.19 53.30 11.31
CA ILE A 10 15.67 51.94 11.53
C ILE A 10 16.71 50.81 11.70
N GLY A 11 16.91 50.39 12.95
CA GLY A 11 17.56 49.12 13.31
C GLY A 11 16.63 47.92 13.11
N GLY A 12 17.17 46.85 12.54
CA GLY A 12 16.45 45.66 12.10
C GLY A 12 15.63 44.96 13.19
N SER A 13 14.35 44.74 12.87
CA SER A 13 13.48 43.77 13.54
C SER A 13 13.24 42.60 12.59
N ALA A 14 13.81 41.44 12.89
CA ALA A 14 13.42 40.16 12.29
C ALA A 14 13.80 39.01 13.22
N ILE A 15 13.12 38.88 14.36
CA ILE A 15 13.00 37.61 15.07
C ILE A 15 11.57 37.14 14.82
N MET A 16 11.39 36.29 13.81
CA MET A 16 10.14 35.58 13.56
C MET A 16 10.18 34.21 14.23
N PRO A 17 9.24 33.90 15.12
CA PRO A 17 9.05 32.55 15.67
C PRO A 17 8.48 31.63 14.57
N HIS A 18 9.11 30.48 14.35
CA HIS A 18 8.57 29.47 13.44
C HIS A 18 7.52 28.69 14.22
N SER A 19 6.29 29.19 14.17
CA SER A 19 5.10 28.45 14.54
C SER A 19 5.03 27.14 13.76
N GLY A 20 4.94 26.02 14.49
CA GLY A 20 4.64 24.71 13.92
C GLY A 20 3.24 24.71 13.31
N VAL A 21 3.18 24.56 11.98
CA VAL A 21 1.92 24.56 11.23
C VAL A 21 1.48 23.11 10.97
N SER A 22 0.69 22.62 11.93
CA SER A 22 -0.55 21.84 11.81
C SER A 22 -0.68 20.69 10.78
N THR A 23 -1.02 19.53 11.36
CA THR A 23 -1.54 18.26 10.83
C THR A 23 -2.99 18.34 10.33
N TRP A 24 -3.26 18.70 9.05
CA TRP A 24 -4.66 18.78 8.56
C TRP A 24 -4.92 18.63 7.03
N TRP A 25 -4.18 17.82 6.25
CA TRP A 25 -4.46 17.73 4.79
C TRP A 25 -4.70 16.33 4.19
N ARG A 26 -4.99 15.28 4.98
CA ARG A 26 -5.21 13.93 4.41
C ARG A 26 -6.57 13.30 4.69
N THR A 27 -7.61 14.11 4.82
CA THR A 27 -9.00 13.66 4.66
C THR A 27 -9.63 14.36 3.46
N ALA A 28 -9.69 13.68 2.31
CA ALA A 28 -10.80 13.70 1.34
C ALA A 28 -10.33 13.20 -0.06
N ALA A 29 -10.81 12.03 -0.47
CA ALA A 29 -11.37 11.72 -1.81
C ALA A 29 -11.47 10.19 -1.97
N LEU A 30 -12.53 9.54 -2.46
CA LEU A 30 -13.89 9.90 -2.88
C LEU A 30 -14.60 8.54 -3.08
N ALA A 31 -15.86 8.43 -2.67
CA ALA A 31 -16.72 7.27 -2.91
C ALA A 31 -17.47 7.37 -4.25
N ALA A 32 -17.93 6.20 -4.72
CA ALA A 32 -19.00 5.95 -5.70
C ALA A 32 -18.65 5.86 -7.21
N ALA A 33 -18.72 4.64 -7.76
CA ALA A 33 -19.50 4.29 -8.97
C ALA A 33 -19.28 2.81 -9.35
N ALA A 34 -20.33 1.97 -9.30
CA ALA A 34 -20.57 0.83 -10.23
C ALA A 34 -21.67 -0.12 -9.69
N ALA A 35 -22.90 0.37 -9.52
CA ALA A 35 -24.05 -0.48 -9.18
C ALA A 35 -24.79 -1.06 -10.41
N LEU A 36 -24.19 -1.08 -11.62
CA LEU A 36 -24.95 -1.35 -12.86
C LEU A 36 -24.55 -2.59 -13.69
N VAL A 37 -23.74 -3.52 -13.17
CA VAL A 37 -23.30 -4.71 -13.96
C VAL A 37 -24.10 -5.99 -13.65
N VAL A 38 -24.97 -5.97 -12.63
CA VAL A 38 -25.54 -7.19 -12.03
C VAL A 38 -26.64 -7.87 -12.88
N VAL A 39 -27.29 -7.21 -13.84
CA VAL A 39 -28.53 -7.75 -14.42
C VAL A 39 -28.34 -8.60 -15.70
N LEU A 40 -27.23 -8.49 -16.43
CA LEU A 40 -27.08 -9.17 -17.74
C LEU A 40 -26.31 -10.51 -17.72
N GLY A 41 -25.65 -10.87 -16.61
CA GLY A 41 -24.84 -12.09 -16.52
C GLY A 41 -25.62 -13.40 -16.23
N ALA A 42 -26.88 -13.31 -15.82
CA ALA A 42 -27.61 -14.45 -15.25
C ALA A 42 -28.22 -15.43 -16.29
N LEU A 43 -28.23 -15.11 -17.59
CA LEU A 43 -28.92 -15.92 -18.60
C LEU A 43 -28.02 -16.86 -19.41
N ALA A 44 -26.69 -16.81 -19.24
CA ALA A 44 -25.76 -17.64 -20.01
C ALA A 44 -25.30 -18.94 -19.30
N SER A 45 -25.64 -19.13 -18.02
CA SER A 45 -24.99 -20.14 -17.16
C SER A 45 -25.75 -21.46 -16.97
N GLN A 46 -26.78 -21.77 -17.78
CA GLN A 46 -27.65 -22.94 -17.53
C GLN A 46 -27.45 -24.15 -18.46
N ARG A 47 -26.48 -24.15 -19.37
CA ARG A 47 -26.42 -25.21 -20.42
C ARG A 47 -25.44 -26.37 -20.24
N ASN A 48 -24.57 -26.38 -19.23
CA ASN A 48 -23.60 -27.48 -19.06
C ASN A 48 -23.81 -28.22 -17.75
N ALA A 49 -24.81 -29.11 -17.76
CA ALA A 49 -24.96 -30.18 -16.78
C ALA A 49 -24.07 -31.38 -17.16
N ALA A 50 -23.88 -32.25 -16.16
CA ALA A 50 -23.55 -33.67 -16.24
C ALA A 50 -22.05 -34.08 -16.28
N GLY A 51 -21.62 -34.60 -15.13
CA GLY A 51 -20.76 -35.78 -15.08
C GLY A 51 -19.35 -35.55 -14.54
N ARG A 52 -19.11 -35.91 -13.28
CA ARG A 52 -18.03 -36.82 -12.80
C ARG A 52 -17.96 -36.82 -11.27
N ASN A 53 -18.26 -37.96 -10.67
CA ASN A 53 -17.89 -38.28 -9.29
C ASN A 53 -16.45 -38.83 -9.28
N VAL A 54 -15.46 -38.09 -8.75
CA VAL A 54 -14.20 -38.66 -8.25
C VAL A 54 -13.61 -37.76 -7.15
N ALA A 55 -13.29 -38.42 -6.03
CA ALA A 55 -12.39 -38.04 -4.94
C ALA A 55 -12.72 -36.81 -4.08
N VAL A 56 -12.60 -37.03 -2.77
CA VAL A 56 -12.48 -36.00 -1.74
C VAL A 56 -11.17 -35.24 -1.98
N ALA A 57 -11.20 -34.34 -2.96
CA ALA A 57 -10.22 -33.28 -3.06
C ALA A 57 -10.53 -32.26 -1.96
N GLU A 58 -9.47 -31.77 -1.33
CA GLU A 58 -9.45 -30.64 -0.40
C GLU A 58 -10.56 -29.65 -0.73
N ARG A 59 -11.39 -29.31 0.26
CA ARG A 59 -12.51 -28.37 0.10
C ARG A 59 -12.01 -27.15 -0.67
N THR A 60 -12.38 -27.09 -1.96
CA THR A 60 -12.24 -25.91 -2.79
C THR A 60 -12.93 -24.78 -2.02
N PRO A 61 -12.24 -23.66 -1.72
CA PRO A 61 -12.91 -22.56 -1.06
C PRO A 61 -14.07 -22.10 -1.94
N ALA A 62 -15.12 -21.63 -1.27
CA ALA A 62 -16.39 -21.25 -1.84
C ALA A 62 -16.25 -20.53 -3.19
N GLN A 63 -17.17 -20.88 -4.10
CA GLN A 63 -17.35 -20.30 -5.42
C GLN A 63 -17.07 -18.79 -5.45
N GLY A 64 -16.09 -18.36 -6.26
CA GLY A 64 -16.19 -17.08 -6.98
C GLY A 64 -15.05 -16.06 -6.84
N ARG A 65 -14.11 -16.17 -5.90
CA ARG A 65 -13.04 -15.17 -5.72
C ARG A 65 -11.64 -15.82 -5.64
N ALA A 66 -10.65 -15.20 -6.28
CA ALA A 66 -9.26 -15.64 -6.18
C ALA A 66 -8.80 -15.58 -4.70
N PRO A 67 -8.01 -16.56 -4.23
CA PRO A 67 -7.47 -16.54 -2.87
C PRO A 67 -6.72 -15.25 -2.56
N GLU A 68 -6.89 -14.75 -1.33
CA GLU A 68 -6.18 -13.58 -0.84
C GLU A 68 -4.98 -13.99 0.01
N TYR A 69 -3.89 -13.25 -0.15
CA TYR A 69 -2.64 -13.43 0.55
C TYR A 69 -2.21 -12.10 1.17
N MET A 70 -1.80 -12.16 2.43
CA MET A 70 -1.22 -11.03 3.15
C MET A 70 0.30 -11.13 3.11
N LEU A 71 0.94 -10.02 2.75
CA LEU A 71 2.37 -9.80 2.74
C LEU A 71 2.68 -8.84 3.88
N LEU A 72 3.33 -9.32 4.93
CA LEU A 72 3.77 -8.50 6.06
C LEU A 72 5.23 -8.09 5.82
N LEU A 73 5.48 -6.79 5.83
CA LEU A 73 6.82 -6.22 5.61
C LEU A 73 7.54 -6.11 6.95
N HIS A 74 8.66 -6.81 7.08
CA HIS A 74 9.47 -6.86 8.30
C HIS A 74 10.78 -6.09 8.11
N GLU A 75 10.98 -5.07 8.94
CA GLU A 75 12.21 -4.28 9.03
C GLU A 75 12.97 -4.69 10.31
N ASP A 76 13.69 -5.81 10.22
CA ASP A 76 14.54 -6.29 11.31
C ASP A 76 15.92 -5.60 11.33
N SER A 77 16.84 -6.09 12.17
CA SER A 77 18.19 -5.53 12.31
C SER A 77 19.04 -5.62 11.03
N LEU A 78 18.63 -6.40 10.03
CA LEU A 78 19.32 -6.52 8.74
C LEU A 78 18.77 -5.55 7.70
N TYR A 79 17.64 -4.89 7.96
CA TYR A 79 17.04 -3.92 7.06
C TYR A 79 17.98 -2.74 6.82
N GLN A 80 18.16 -2.40 5.55
CA GLN A 80 19.03 -1.32 5.08
C GLN A 80 18.19 -0.24 4.43
N ALA A 81 17.60 0.61 5.27
CA ALA A 81 16.91 1.80 4.80
C ALA A 81 17.88 2.67 3.97
N PRO A 82 17.44 3.20 2.82
CA PRO A 82 18.17 4.26 2.12
C PRO A 82 18.46 5.42 3.07
N ALA A 83 19.61 6.07 2.88
CA ALA A 83 19.93 7.27 3.64
C ALA A 83 18.77 8.30 3.53
N PRO A 84 18.47 9.10 4.56
CA PRO A 84 17.27 9.94 4.61
C PRO A 84 17.05 10.83 3.38
N ALA A 85 18.13 11.33 2.77
CA ALA A 85 18.08 12.11 1.52
C ALA A 85 17.44 11.36 0.33
N HIS A 86 17.40 10.03 0.37
CA HIS A 86 16.84 9.13 -0.64
C HIS A 86 15.44 8.61 -0.28
N GLY A 87 14.83 9.06 0.83
CA GLY A 87 13.51 8.61 1.26
C GLY A 87 12.44 8.80 0.17
N ALA A 88 12.51 9.89 -0.59
CA ALA A 88 11.59 10.14 -1.70
C ALA A 88 11.72 9.11 -2.85
N GLU A 89 12.93 8.59 -3.09
CA GLU A 89 13.14 7.55 -4.10
C GLU A 89 12.55 6.21 -3.67
N ARG A 90 12.73 5.84 -2.39
CA ARG A 90 12.10 4.66 -1.79
C ARG A 90 10.59 4.70 -1.95
N VAL A 91 9.97 5.82 -1.58
CA VAL A 91 8.51 6.00 -1.72
C VAL A 91 8.09 5.82 -3.17
N ARG A 92 8.76 6.48 -4.12
CA ARG A 92 8.44 6.35 -5.56
C ARG A 92 8.55 4.90 -6.04
N GLU A 93 9.52 4.13 -5.56
CA GLU A 93 9.70 2.74 -5.93
C GLU A 93 8.54 1.85 -5.44
N TYR A 94 8.15 2.00 -4.17
CA TYR A 94 6.99 1.30 -3.63
C TYR A 94 5.69 1.69 -4.31
N THR A 95 5.50 2.98 -4.62
CA THR A 95 4.34 3.45 -5.38
C THR A 95 4.28 2.77 -6.75
N ARG A 96 5.39 2.76 -7.52
CA ARG A 96 5.43 2.10 -8.84
C ARG A 96 5.13 0.61 -8.73
N TRP A 97 5.64 -0.05 -7.70
CA TRP A 97 5.39 -1.47 -7.48
C TRP A 97 3.91 -1.72 -7.13
N ALA A 98 3.34 -0.99 -6.18
CA ALA A 98 1.93 -1.08 -5.82
C ALA A 98 1.01 -0.81 -7.02
N ASP A 99 1.32 0.21 -7.83
CA ASP A 99 0.57 0.52 -9.04
C ASP A 99 0.64 -0.62 -10.07
N SER A 100 1.77 -1.32 -10.16
CA SER A 100 1.90 -2.47 -11.05
C SER A 100 1.02 -3.64 -10.61
N LEU A 101 0.94 -3.90 -9.31
CA LEU A 101 0.03 -4.90 -8.73
C LEU A 101 -1.43 -4.52 -8.96
N ALA A 102 -1.78 -3.24 -8.79
CA ALA A 102 -3.13 -2.73 -9.01
C ALA A 102 -3.56 -2.86 -10.48
N ARG A 103 -2.70 -2.45 -11.42
CA ARG A 103 -2.98 -2.58 -12.87
C ARG A 103 -3.13 -4.02 -13.31
N ALA A 104 -2.40 -4.95 -12.68
CA ALA A 104 -2.52 -6.37 -12.95
C ALA A 104 -3.72 -7.04 -12.24
N GLY A 105 -4.49 -6.29 -11.45
CA GLY A 105 -5.63 -6.82 -10.70
C GLY A 105 -5.25 -7.68 -9.49
N HIS A 106 -4.00 -7.59 -9.02
CA HIS A 106 -3.52 -8.32 -7.86
C HIS A 106 -3.68 -7.56 -6.55
N LEU A 107 -3.69 -6.21 -6.55
CA LEU A 107 -3.73 -5.45 -5.30
C LEU A 107 -5.16 -5.35 -4.74
N VAL A 108 -5.36 -5.83 -3.51
CA VAL A 108 -6.62 -5.66 -2.74
C VAL A 108 -6.51 -4.47 -1.79
N LYS A 109 -5.42 -4.41 -1.02
CA LYS A 109 -5.19 -3.36 0.00
C LYS A 109 -3.70 -3.22 0.29
N ALA A 110 -3.27 -2.03 0.69
CA ALA A 110 -1.95 -1.82 1.26
C ALA A 110 -2.02 -0.72 2.33
N ALA A 111 -1.17 -0.80 3.34
CA ALA A 111 -1.00 0.27 4.32
C ALA A 111 0.37 0.20 5.00
N GLU A 112 0.86 1.37 5.40
CA GLU A 112 1.88 1.51 6.44
C GLU A 112 1.24 1.31 7.81
N LEU A 113 1.98 0.75 8.75
CA LEU A 113 1.53 0.53 10.11
C LEU A 113 2.19 1.53 11.05
N GLU A 114 1.41 2.06 11.99
CA GLU A 114 1.95 2.88 13.07
C GLU A 114 2.58 1.99 14.15
N GLY A 115 3.62 2.50 14.81
CA GLY A 115 4.28 1.86 15.95
C GLY A 115 5.74 1.49 15.69
N SER A 116 6.37 0.90 16.70
CA SER A 116 7.80 0.53 16.70
C SER A 116 8.04 -0.98 16.58
N GLY A 117 7.08 -1.71 16.00
CA GLY A 117 7.19 -3.15 15.79
C GLY A 117 8.09 -3.49 14.60
N ALA A 118 8.50 -4.76 14.51
CA ALA A 118 9.25 -5.25 13.35
C ALA A 118 8.43 -5.20 12.06
N VAL A 119 7.10 -5.33 12.16
CA VAL A 119 6.19 -5.20 11.00
C VAL A 119 5.86 -3.72 10.78
N THR A 120 6.29 -3.16 9.65
CA THR A 120 6.13 -1.73 9.34
C THR A 120 5.04 -1.44 8.32
N GLY A 121 4.54 -2.47 7.63
CA GLY A 121 3.51 -2.32 6.61
C GLY A 121 2.98 -3.66 6.12
N PHE A 122 1.91 -3.60 5.33
CA PHE A 122 1.37 -4.79 4.68
C PHE A 122 0.78 -4.51 3.31
N PHE A 123 0.67 -5.59 2.53
CA PHE A 123 -0.12 -5.68 1.30
C PHE A 123 -1.06 -6.87 1.40
N ILE A 124 -2.28 -6.75 0.88
CA ILE A 124 -3.18 -7.87 0.60
C ILE A 124 -3.28 -7.97 -0.90
N VAL A 125 -3.00 -9.15 -1.44
CA VAL A 125 -3.04 -9.43 -2.87
C VAL A 125 -3.91 -10.64 -3.18
N THR A 126 -4.52 -10.65 -4.36
CA THR A 126 -5.15 -11.84 -4.94
C THR A 126 -4.17 -12.58 -5.84
N ALA A 127 -4.09 -13.90 -5.67
CA ALA A 127 -3.35 -14.79 -6.55
C ALA A 127 -4.10 -16.12 -6.66
N ALA A 128 -4.09 -16.73 -7.85
CA ALA A 128 -4.73 -18.02 -8.09
C ALA A 128 -4.05 -19.15 -7.29
N THR A 129 -2.75 -19.02 -7.04
CA THR A 129 -1.96 -20.01 -6.31
C THR A 129 -0.95 -19.36 -5.36
N GLU A 130 -0.47 -20.14 -4.39
CA GLU A 130 0.59 -19.69 -3.49
C GLU A 130 1.92 -19.47 -4.24
N ALA A 131 2.16 -20.22 -5.31
CA ALA A 131 3.33 -20.04 -6.16
C ALA A 131 3.30 -18.67 -6.86
N GLU A 132 2.14 -18.27 -7.38
CA GLU A 132 1.94 -16.93 -7.95
C GLU A 132 2.09 -15.84 -6.88
N ALA A 133 1.51 -16.03 -5.68
CA ALA A 133 1.69 -15.10 -4.57
C ALA A 133 3.18 -14.91 -4.21
N ARG A 134 3.97 -15.99 -4.17
CA ARG A 134 5.42 -15.93 -3.98
C ARG A 134 6.14 -15.20 -5.12
N ALA A 135 5.69 -15.37 -6.36
CA ALA A 135 6.24 -14.62 -7.49
C ALA A 135 6.00 -13.11 -7.33
N LEU A 136 4.80 -12.70 -6.87
CA LEU A 136 4.51 -11.30 -6.56
C LEU A 136 5.43 -10.76 -5.45
N VAL A 137 5.63 -11.52 -4.37
CA VAL A 137 6.57 -11.18 -3.28
C VAL A 137 7.97 -10.94 -3.81
N ALA A 138 8.47 -11.81 -4.70
CA ALA A 138 9.83 -11.72 -5.25
C ALA A 138 10.10 -10.43 -6.05
N THR A 139 9.04 -9.74 -6.50
CA THR A 139 9.17 -8.45 -7.20
C THR A 139 9.20 -7.24 -6.28
N SER A 140 9.00 -7.43 -4.97
CA SER A 140 8.88 -6.34 -4.01
C SER A 140 10.20 -5.57 -3.85
N PRO A 141 10.15 -4.21 -3.88
CA PRO A 141 11.29 -3.36 -3.50
C PRO A 141 11.82 -3.65 -2.10
N HIS A 142 10.98 -4.16 -1.19
CA HIS A 142 11.36 -4.43 0.19
C HIS A 142 12.57 -5.37 0.30
N LEU A 143 12.65 -6.35 -0.60
CA LEU A 143 13.74 -7.33 -0.63
C LEU A 143 15.08 -6.69 -1.06
N ARG A 144 15.07 -5.59 -1.82
CA ARG A 144 16.29 -4.87 -2.23
C ARG A 144 16.96 -4.17 -1.05
N TYR A 145 16.18 -3.80 -0.06
CA TYR A 145 16.64 -3.17 1.18
C TYR A 145 16.91 -4.19 2.28
N ARG A 146 17.08 -5.47 1.92
CA ARG A 146 17.27 -6.60 2.85
C ARG A 146 16.14 -6.77 3.87
N GLY A 147 14.99 -6.13 3.65
CA GLY A 147 13.78 -6.39 4.42
C GLY A 147 13.26 -7.79 4.11
N THR A 148 12.47 -8.34 5.03
CA THR A 148 11.87 -9.66 4.85
C THR A 148 10.36 -9.53 4.66
N ILE A 149 9.79 -10.45 3.89
CA ILE A 149 8.35 -10.49 3.66
C ILE A 149 7.82 -11.82 4.15
N GLU A 150 6.88 -11.77 5.08
CA GLU A 150 6.12 -12.94 5.48
C GLU A 150 4.85 -13.04 4.63
N LEU A 151 4.68 -14.17 3.94
CA LEU A 151 3.51 -14.46 3.12
C LEU A 151 2.55 -15.36 3.89
N ARG A 152 1.32 -14.89 4.13
CA ARG A 152 0.25 -15.67 4.77
C ARG A 152 -0.98 -15.73 3.87
N LYS A 153 -1.52 -16.93 3.64
CA LYS A 153 -2.83 -17.08 3.01
C LYS A 153 -3.92 -16.65 4.00
N LEU A 154 -4.86 -15.82 3.56
CA LEU A 154 -6.01 -15.45 4.37
C LEU A 154 -7.09 -16.53 4.27
N ILE A 155 -7.60 -16.97 5.42
CA ILE A 155 -8.70 -17.93 5.53
C ILE A 155 -9.89 -17.17 6.09
N GLY A 156 -10.92 -16.94 5.27
CA GLY A 156 -12.13 -16.21 5.65
C GLY A 156 -12.31 -14.95 4.81
N GLY A 157 -13.17 -15.08 3.80
CA GLY A 157 -13.69 -14.01 2.94
C GLY A 157 -15.10 -14.38 2.53
#